data_AF-A0A967SQN6-F1
#
_entry.id   AF-A0A967SQN6-F1
#
_cell.length_a   1.000
_cell.length_b   1.000
_cell.length_c   1.000
_cell.angle_alpha   90.00
_cell.angle_beta   90.00
_cell.angle_gamma   90.00
#
_symmetry.space_group_name_H-M   'P 1'
#
loop_
_entity.id
_entity.type
_entity.pdbx_description
1 polymer ?
#
loop_
_entity_poly.entity_id
_entity_poly.type
_entity_poly.pdbx_seq_one_letter_code
_entity_poly.pdbx_strand_id
1 'polypeptide(L)'
;MACAPPSTAPGAGSPPGTGDAASVQRGDEAEILWDRYGVPHIYAPDHGSLFHAFGWAQARNHGDRLLRLMGEARARAAEYWGEESLEGDRWYQTMDLPSRAEAGFRQLPEPMRGYVAAFAEGINDYARAHP
;
A
#
# COMPACT_ATOMS: atom_id res chain seq x y z
N MET A 1 32.44 -7.40 -26.61
CA MET A 1 31.04 -7.51 -26.15
C MET A 1 30.80 -6.29 -25.27
N ALA A 2 30.38 -5.18 -25.89
CA ALA A 2 30.37 -3.86 -25.28
C ALA A 2 28.99 -3.59 -24.65
N CYS A 3 28.96 -3.17 -23.39
CA CYS A 3 27.77 -2.63 -22.75
C CYS A 3 27.32 -1.36 -23.50
N ALA A 4 26.06 -1.33 -23.91
CA ALA A 4 25.41 -0.10 -24.34
C ALA A 4 25.23 0.85 -23.13
N PRO A 5 25.34 2.19 -23.33
CA PRO A 5 25.11 3.16 -22.27
C PRO A 5 23.62 3.24 -21.89
N PRO A 6 23.27 3.75 -20.69
CA PRO A 6 21.89 3.90 -20.27
C PRO A 6 21.15 4.85 -21.22
N SER A 7 20.09 4.33 -21.82
CA SER A 7 19.17 5.11 -22.63
C SER A 7 18.54 6.19 -21.75
N THR A 8 18.78 7.45 -22.10
CA THR A 8 18.03 8.61 -21.63
C THR A 8 16.54 8.30 -21.76
N ALA A 9 15.81 8.35 -20.66
CA ALA A 9 14.35 8.22 -20.69
C ALA A 9 13.79 9.32 -21.60
N PRO A 10 12.95 8.99 -22.59
CA PRO A 10 12.24 10.02 -23.34
C PRO A 10 11.34 10.76 -22.34
N GLY A 11 11.28 12.08 -22.48
CA GLY A 11 10.55 12.97 -21.56
C GLY A 11 9.19 12.40 -21.19
N ALA A 12 8.88 12.46 -19.89
CA ALA A 12 7.59 12.08 -19.34
C ALA A 12 6.49 12.87 -20.05
N GLY A 13 5.96 12.30 -21.14
CA GLY A 13 4.70 12.71 -21.70
C GLY A 13 3.68 12.56 -20.59
N SER A 14 2.90 13.61 -20.35
CA SER A 14 1.84 13.58 -19.35
C SER A 14 1.03 12.29 -19.52
N PRO A 15 0.81 11.51 -18.45
CA PRO A 15 0.10 10.24 -18.57
C PRO A 15 -1.27 10.47 -19.20
N PRO A 16 -1.72 9.60 -20.12
CA PRO A 16 -2.98 9.77 -20.83
C PRO A 16 -4.12 9.91 -19.82
N GLY A 17 -4.83 11.04 -19.84
CA GLY A 17 -5.94 11.34 -18.92
C GLY A 17 -5.71 12.48 -17.91
N THR A 18 -4.61 13.24 -18.00
CA THR A 18 -4.30 14.36 -17.07
C THR A 18 -5.33 15.50 -17.07
N GLY A 19 -6.28 15.53 -18.03
CA GLY A 19 -7.30 16.56 -18.14
C GLY A 19 -8.30 16.62 -16.98
N ASP A 20 -8.48 15.52 -16.25
CA ASP A 20 -9.47 15.40 -15.16
C ASP A 20 -8.86 15.27 -13.76
N ALA A 21 -7.52 15.35 -13.64
CA ALA A 21 -6.84 15.24 -12.36
C ALA A 21 -7.08 16.51 -11.51
N ALA A 22 -7.69 16.34 -10.34
CA ALA A 22 -7.90 17.39 -9.35
C ALA A 22 -6.63 17.72 -8.55
N SER A 23 -5.75 16.74 -8.30
CA SER A 23 -4.44 16.99 -7.68
C SER A 23 -3.38 15.97 -8.10
N VAL A 24 -2.11 16.36 -8.06
CA VAL A 24 -0.95 15.53 -8.42
C VAL A 24 -0.02 15.43 -7.23
N GLN A 25 0.35 14.20 -6.85
CA GLN A 25 1.39 13.92 -5.86
C GLN A 25 2.54 13.20 -6.56
N ARG A 26 3.73 13.82 -6.59
CA ARG A 26 4.96 13.18 -7.09
C ARG A 26 5.84 12.80 -5.92
N GLY A 27 6.16 11.51 -5.81
CA GLY A 27 7.33 11.04 -5.11
C GLY A 27 8.52 10.95 -6.06
N ASP A 28 9.69 10.61 -5.52
CA ASP A 28 10.94 10.51 -6.31
C ASP A 28 10.86 9.43 -7.41
N GLU A 29 10.00 8.42 -7.24
CA GLU A 29 9.88 7.28 -8.14
C GLU A 29 8.45 7.01 -8.66
N ALA A 30 7.41 7.66 -8.14
CA ALA A 30 6.02 7.42 -8.56
C ALA A 30 5.16 8.70 -8.55
N GLU A 31 4.17 8.75 -9.43
CA GLU A 31 3.19 9.84 -9.54
C GLU A 31 1.77 9.32 -9.26
N ILE A 32 1.03 10.02 -8.41
CA ILE A 32 -0.37 9.74 -8.10
C ILE A 32 -1.22 10.94 -8.54
N LEU A 33 -2.10 10.71 -9.51
CA LEU A 33 -3.12 11.67 -9.92
C LEU A 33 -4.43 11.33 -9.23
N TRP A 34 -5.03 12.32 -8.57
CA TRP A 34 -6.32 12.16 -7.92
C TRP A 34 -7.39 12.79 -8.78
N ASP A 35 -8.42 12.03 -9.13
CA ASP A 35 -9.58 12.56 -9.84
C ASP A 35 -10.47 13.41 -8.90
N ARG A 36 -11.57 13.95 -9.43
CA ARG A 36 -12.56 14.72 -8.66
C ARG A 36 -13.22 13.92 -7.54
N TYR A 37 -13.30 12.61 -7.66
CA TYR A 37 -13.98 11.71 -6.72
C TYR A 37 -13.04 11.08 -5.69
N GLY A 38 -11.74 11.41 -5.75
CA GLY A 38 -10.73 10.85 -4.86
C GLY A 38 -10.23 9.47 -5.29
N VAL A 39 -10.41 9.09 -6.55
CA VAL A 39 -9.84 7.87 -7.12
C VAL A 39 -8.37 8.13 -7.51
N PRO A 40 -7.42 7.35 -6.99
CA PRO A 40 -6.01 7.49 -7.34
C PRO A 40 -5.67 6.74 -8.65
N HIS A 41 -5.08 7.46 -9.60
CA HIS A 41 -4.42 6.91 -10.77
C HIS A 41 -2.91 6.96 -10.55
N ILE A 42 -2.28 5.80 -10.45
CA ILE A 42 -0.88 5.66 -10.05
C ILE A 42 -0.02 5.27 -11.25
N TYR A 43 1.07 6.00 -11.45
CA TYR A 43 2.07 5.76 -12.50
C TYR A 43 3.45 5.61 -11.86
N ALA A 44 4.17 4.56 -12.22
CA ALA A 44 5.52 4.28 -11.73
C ALA A 44 6.35 3.55 -12.81
N PRO A 45 7.69 3.72 -12.82
CA PRO A 45 8.59 3.08 -13.77
C PRO A 45 8.84 1.60 -13.44
N ASP A 46 8.65 1.18 -12.19
CA ASP A 46 8.78 -0.19 -11.73
C ASP A 46 7.67 -0.57 -10.72
N HIS A 47 7.59 -1.87 -10.44
CA HIS A 47 6.54 -2.43 -9.59
C HIS A 47 6.74 -2.09 -8.10
N GLY A 48 7.97 -1.95 -7.63
CA GLY A 48 8.24 -1.63 -6.21
C GLY A 48 7.64 -0.27 -5.85
N SER A 49 8.00 0.76 -6.61
CA SER A 49 7.47 2.11 -6.41
C SER A 49 5.97 2.20 -6.70
N LEU A 50 5.44 1.38 -7.62
CA LEU A 50 3.99 1.24 -7.85
C LEU A 50 3.25 0.75 -6.60
N PHE A 51 3.72 -0.34 -5.99
CA PHE A 51 3.06 -0.93 -4.81
C PHE A 51 3.21 -0.05 -3.57
N HIS A 52 4.34 0.64 -3.41
CA HIS A 52 4.51 1.67 -2.38
C HIS A 52 3.49 2.81 -2.54
N ALA A 53 3.42 3.42 -3.72
CA ALA A 53 2.45 4.48 -4.00
C ALA A 53 0.99 4.00 -3.83
N PHE A 54 0.72 2.73 -4.13
CA PHE A 54 -0.58 2.12 -3.87
C PHE A 54 -0.90 2.02 -2.37
N GLY A 55 0.06 1.60 -1.54
CA GLY A 55 -0.08 1.61 -0.08
C GLY A 55 -0.35 3.00 0.47
N TRP A 56 0.41 4.00 0.01
CA TRP A 56 0.23 5.40 0.37
C TRP A 56 -1.18 5.91 0.02
N ALA A 57 -1.65 5.65 -1.20
CA ALA A 57 -2.98 6.06 -1.65
C ALA A 57 -4.10 5.39 -0.83
N GLN A 58 -3.95 4.10 -0.51
CA GLN A 58 -4.90 3.36 0.32
C GLN A 58 -4.97 3.93 1.75
N ALA A 59 -3.83 4.28 2.35
CA ALA A 59 -3.78 4.91 3.66
C ALA A 59 -4.44 6.29 3.65
N ARG A 60 -4.25 7.07 2.58
CA ARG A 60 -4.91 8.37 2.42
C ARG A 60 -6.43 8.28 2.38
N ASN A 61 -6.98 7.34 1.63
CA ASN A 61 -8.42 7.23 1.45
C ASN A 61 -9.11 6.47 2.60
N HIS A 62 -8.42 5.49 3.18
CA HIS A 62 -9.04 4.47 4.02
C HIS A 62 -8.25 4.16 5.30
N GLY A 63 -7.46 5.11 5.80
CA GLY A 63 -6.60 4.92 6.99
C GLY A 63 -7.29 4.28 8.19
N ASP A 64 -8.42 4.83 8.64
CA ASP A 64 -9.20 4.29 9.77
C ASP A 64 -9.66 2.85 9.53
N ARG A 65 -10.07 2.55 8.29
CA ARG A 65 -10.52 1.21 7.91
C ARG A 65 -9.33 0.24 7.85
N LEU A 66 -8.18 0.65 7.32
CA LEU A 66 -6.97 -0.17 7.34
C LEU A 66 -6.55 -0.47 8.79
N LEU A 67 -6.52 0.53 9.67
CA LEU A 67 -6.18 0.33 11.08
C LEU A 67 -7.12 -0.66 11.76
N ARG A 68 -8.44 -0.52 11.53
CA ARG A 68 -9.43 -1.46 12.05
C ARG A 68 -9.19 -2.89 11.57
N LEU A 69 -9.04 -3.08 10.25
CA LEU A 69 -8.77 -4.40 9.67
C LEU A 69 -7.46 -5.00 10.19
N MET A 70 -6.42 -4.19 10.42
CA MET A 70 -5.16 -4.66 10.98
C MET A 70 -5.26 -5.08 12.44
N GLY A 71 -6.10 -4.42 13.24
CA GLY A 71 -6.36 -4.85 14.62
C GLY A 71 -7.18 -6.14 14.67
N GLU A 72 -8.22 -6.25 13.83
CA GLU A 72 -9.04 -7.46 13.68
C GLU A 72 -8.20 -8.66 13.19
N ALA A 73 -7.43 -8.49 12.12
CA ALA A 73 -6.59 -9.57 11.56
C ALA A 73 -5.49 -10.07 12.53
N ARG A 74 -5.07 -9.22 13.47
CA ARG A 74 -4.12 -9.58 14.54
C ARG A 74 -4.79 -10.21 15.76
N ALA A 75 -6.12 -10.33 15.78
CA ALA A 75 -6.90 -10.76 16.94
C ALA A 75 -6.66 -9.87 18.18
N ARG A 76 -6.54 -8.55 17.97
CA ARG A 76 -6.31 -7.56 19.02
C ARG A 76 -7.28 -6.38 18.93
N ALA A 77 -8.40 -6.54 18.23
CA ALA A 77 -9.36 -5.45 18.04
C ALA A 77 -9.97 -5.00 19.37
N ALA A 78 -10.19 -5.90 20.32
CA ALA A 78 -10.75 -5.59 21.62
C ALA A 78 -9.86 -4.65 22.46
N GLU A 79 -8.55 -4.61 22.21
CA GLU A 79 -7.63 -3.69 22.88
C GLU A 79 -7.87 -2.23 22.47
N TYR A 80 -8.33 -2.00 21.24
CA TYR A 80 -8.49 -0.65 20.68
C TYR A 80 -9.96 -0.20 20.67
N TRP A 81 -10.90 -1.11 20.41
CA TRP A 81 -12.33 -0.81 20.23
C TRP A 81 -13.23 -1.45 21.30
N GLY A 82 -12.66 -2.10 22.31
CA GLY A 82 -13.39 -2.61 23.47
C GLY A 82 -14.02 -3.99 23.30
N GLU A 83 -14.77 -4.40 24.33
CA GLU A 83 -15.25 -5.78 24.51
C GLU A 83 -16.13 -6.29 23.36
N GLU A 84 -16.82 -5.40 22.64
CA GLU A 84 -17.63 -5.76 21.46
C GLU A 84 -16.83 -6.49 20.38
N SER A 85 -15.50 -6.29 20.31
CA SER A 85 -14.63 -6.97 19.34
C SER A 85 -14.10 -8.33 19.83
N LEU A 86 -14.37 -8.72 21.08
CA LEU A 86 -13.77 -9.90 21.71
C LEU A 86 -14.19 -11.22 21.06
N GLU A 87 -15.43 -11.31 20.57
CA GLU A 87 -15.90 -12.48 19.83
C GLU A 87 -15.10 -12.68 18.54
N GLY A 88 -14.87 -11.59 17.79
CA GLY A 88 -14.05 -11.58 16.59
C GLY A 88 -12.61 -11.97 16.88
N ASP A 89 -11.99 -11.40 17.91
CA ASP A 89 -10.62 -11.75 18.31
C ASP A 89 -10.49 -13.24 18.67
N ARG A 90 -11.44 -13.79 19.42
CA ARG A 90 -11.47 -15.24 19.74
C ARG A 90 -11.56 -16.09 18.48
N TRP A 91 -12.38 -15.70 17.51
CA TRP A 91 -12.51 -16.41 16.25
C TRP A 91 -11.20 -16.38 15.44
N TYR A 92 -10.60 -15.21 15.26
CA TYR A 92 -9.33 -15.06 14.52
C TYR A 92 -8.17 -15.79 15.20
N GLN A 93 -8.14 -15.79 16.54
CA GLN A 93 -7.16 -16.55 17.32
C GLN A 93 -7.40 -18.07 17.19
N THR A 94 -8.65 -18.51 17.19
CA THR A 94 -9.00 -19.94 17.01
C THR A 94 -8.58 -20.46 15.63
N MET A 95 -8.68 -19.61 14.61
CA MET A 95 -8.22 -19.91 13.24
C MET A 95 -6.69 -19.78 13.07
N ASP A 96 -5.97 -19.35 14.12
CA ASP A 96 -4.54 -19.08 14.10
C ASP A 96 -4.14 -18.10 12.98
N LEU A 97 -5.00 -17.10 12.71
CA LEU A 97 -4.81 -16.17 11.60
C LEU A 97 -3.48 -15.41 11.67
N PRO A 98 -3.03 -14.89 12.85
CA PRO A 98 -1.78 -14.16 12.94
C PRO A 98 -0.56 -14.99 12.54
N SER A 99 -0.43 -16.21 13.07
CA SER A 99 0.71 -17.10 12.77
C SER A 99 0.68 -17.55 11.31
N ARG A 100 -0.50 -17.82 10.76
CA ARG A 100 -0.68 -18.20 9.35
C ARG A 100 -0.34 -17.06 8.40
N ALA A 101 -0.69 -15.81 8.74
CA ALA A 101 -0.32 -14.65 7.95
C ALA A 101 1.21 -14.47 7.88
N GLU A 102 1.89 -14.62 9.01
CA GLU A 102 3.35 -14.54 9.07
C GLU A 102 4.01 -15.67 8.26
N ALA A 103 3.56 -16.91 8.46
CA ALA A 103 4.04 -18.06 7.70
C ALA A 103 3.76 -17.92 6.21
N GLY A 104 2.61 -17.37 5.82
CA GLY A 104 2.24 -17.11 4.43
C GLY A 104 3.15 -16.07 3.78
N PHE A 105 3.43 -14.96 4.47
CA PHE A 105 4.36 -13.94 3.98
C PHE A 105 5.77 -14.52 3.76
N ARG A 106 6.26 -15.35 4.70
CA ARG A 106 7.57 -16.02 4.57
C ARG A 106 7.62 -17.07 3.46
N GLN A 107 6.48 -17.51 2.93
CA GLN A 107 6.39 -18.47 1.82
C GLN A 107 6.18 -17.80 0.47
N LEU A 108 5.90 -16.50 0.42
CA LEU A 108 5.74 -15.78 -0.85
C LEU A 108 7.04 -15.82 -1.68
N PRO A 109 6.97 -16.20 -2.96
CA PRO A 109 8.13 -16.11 -3.84
C PRO A 109 8.45 -14.64 -4.15
N GLU A 110 9.71 -14.37 -4.50
CA GLU A 110 10.04 -13.10 -5.14
C GLU A 110 9.52 -13.09 -6.59
N PRO A 111 9.11 -11.93 -7.13
CA PRO A 111 9.20 -10.58 -6.52
C PRO A 111 8.00 -10.19 -5.63
N MET A 112 7.02 -11.09 -5.44
CA MET A 112 5.76 -10.77 -4.77
C MET A 112 5.94 -10.37 -3.30
N ARG A 113 6.87 -11.01 -2.59
CA ARG A 113 7.17 -10.65 -1.20
C ARG A 113 7.68 -9.21 -1.11
N GLY A 114 8.58 -8.81 -2.02
CA GLY A 114 9.03 -7.43 -2.15
C GLY A 114 7.89 -6.45 -2.39
N TYR A 115 6.92 -6.80 -3.24
CA TYR A 115 5.76 -5.94 -3.53
C TYR A 115 4.84 -5.75 -2.32
N VAL A 116 4.57 -6.81 -1.56
CA VAL A 116 3.78 -6.73 -0.33
C VAL A 116 4.52 -5.89 0.73
N ALA A 117 5.85 -6.00 0.81
CA ALA A 117 6.67 -5.18 1.71
C ALA A 117 6.62 -3.70 1.31
N ALA A 118 6.79 -3.37 0.02
CA ALA A 118 6.70 -2.01 -0.49
C ALA A 118 5.31 -1.39 -0.23
N PHE A 119 4.24 -2.16 -0.40
CA PHE A 119 2.89 -1.72 -0.07
C PHE A 119 2.73 -1.38 1.42
N ALA A 120 3.25 -2.22 2.31
CA ALA A 120 3.20 -1.96 3.75
C ALA A 120 4.05 -0.73 4.12
N GLU A 121 5.20 -0.54 3.49
CA GLU A 121 6.03 0.66 3.64
C GLU A 121 5.27 1.93 3.23
N GLY A 122 4.60 1.93 2.07
CA GLY A 122 3.78 3.06 1.63
C GLY A 122 2.69 3.47 2.62
N ILE A 123 2.03 2.49 3.26
CA ILE A 123 1.06 2.76 4.34
C ILE A 123 1.74 3.40 5.55
N ASN A 124 2.87 2.85 5.99
CA ASN A 124 3.60 3.35 7.15
C ASN A 124 4.15 4.77 6.91
N ASP A 125 4.59 5.05 5.70
CA ASP A 125 5.11 6.35 5.29
C ASP A 125 4.01 7.41 5.33
N TYR A 126 2.82 7.06 4.84
CA TYR A 126 1.66 7.95 4.91
C TYR A 126 1.31 8.26 6.37
N ALA A 127 1.25 7.24 7.23
CA ALA A 127 0.95 7.41 8.65
C ALA A 127 2.00 8.28 9.37
N ARG A 128 3.29 8.13 9.05
CA ARG A 128 4.36 9.00 9.60
C ARG A 128 4.24 10.45 9.14
N ALA A 129 3.80 10.67 7.90
CA ALA A 129 3.59 12.01 7.36
C ALA A 129 2.32 12.69 7.90
N HIS A 130 1.37 11.92 8.47
CA HIS A 130 0.07 12.40 8.95
C HIS A 130 -0.26 11.78 10.33
N PRO A 131 0.38 12.24 11.42
CA PRO A 131 0.21 11.69 12.76
C PRO A 131 -1.15 12.00 13.40
#